data_AF-A0A3C0B9V7-F1
#
_entry.id   AF-A0A3C0B9V7-F1
#
_cell.length_a   1.000
_cell.length_b   1.000
_cell.length_c   1.000
_cell.angle_alpha   90.00
_cell.angle_beta   90.00
_cell.angle_gamma   90.00
#
_symmetry.space_group_name_H-M   'P 1'
#
loop_
_entity.id
_entity.type
_entity.pdbx_description
1 polymer ?
#
loop_
_entity_poly.entity_id
_entity_poly.type
_entity_poly.pdbx_seq_one_letter_code
_entity_poly.pdbx_strand_id
1 'polypeptide(L)' 'IPQEKLTIAHHWLILHGRYICQARKPKCEECGLKEICRYYAQNQKETIEKARKNHGKNNA' A
#
# COMPACT_ATOMS: atom_id res chain seq x y z
N ILE A 1 -17.01 3.05 -16.73
CA ILE A 1 -16.37 1.86 -17.35
C ILE A 1 -17.41 1.21 -18.26
N PRO A 2 -17.07 0.87 -19.52
CA PRO A 2 -18.00 0.15 -20.41
C PRO A 2 -18.50 -1.14 -19.74
N GLN A 3 -19.79 -1.48 -19.86
CA GLN A 3 -20.41 -2.59 -19.11
C GLN A 3 -19.66 -3.92 -19.27
N GLU A 4 -19.17 -4.20 -20.47
CA GLU A 4 -18.42 -5.42 -20.81
C GLU A 4 -17.10 -5.57 -20.04
N LYS A 5 -16.49 -4.46 -19.62
CA LYS A 5 -15.19 -4.45 -18.91
C LYS A 5 -15.34 -4.50 -17.39
N LEU A 6 -16.57 -4.39 -16.86
CA LEU A 6 -16.83 -4.46 -15.42
C LEU A 6 -16.39 -5.80 -14.82
N THR A 7 -16.72 -6.90 -15.49
CA THR A 7 -16.36 -8.24 -15.04
C THR A 7 -14.84 -8.41 -14.95
N ILE A 8 -14.10 -7.93 -15.95
CA ILE A 8 -12.63 -8.02 -15.97
C ILE A 8 -12.02 -7.13 -14.88
N ALA A 9 -12.49 -5.89 -14.77
CA ALA A 9 -12.03 -4.96 -13.74
C ALA A 9 -12.29 -5.48 -12.31
N HIS A 10 -13.43 -6.14 -12.09
CA HIS A 10 -13.75 -6.76 -10.80
C HIS A 10 -12.74 -7.87 -10.45
N HIS A 11 -12.42 -8.76 -11.40
CA HIS A 11 -11.40 -9.78 -11.19
C HIS A 11 -10.02 -9.17 -10.91
N TRP A 12 -9.63 -8.10 -11.61
CA TRP A 12 -8.38 -7.39 -11.34
C TRP A 12 -8.31 -6.85 -9.91
N LEU A 13 -9.40 -6.27 -9.40
CA LEU A 13 -9.44 -5.79 -8.02
C LEU A 13 -9.34 -6.93 -7.00
N ILE A 14 -10.03 -8.05 -7.24
CA ILE A 14 -9.94 -9.24 -6.37
C ILE A 14 -8.51 -9.79 -6.34
N LEU A 15 -7.91 -9.98 -7.51
CA LEU A 15 -6.54 -10.50 -7.62
C LEU A 15 -5.54 -9.53 -6.99
N HIS A 16 -5.70 -8.23 -7.24
CA HIS A 16 -4.88 -7.20 -6.63
C HIS A 16 -4.94 -7.25 -5.09
N GLY A 17 -6.13 -7.35 -4.51
CA GLY A 17 -6.30 -7.47 -3.05
C GLY A 17 -5.70 -8.77 -2.49
N ARG A 18 -5.86 -9.89 -3.20
CA ARG A 18 -5.34 -11.20 -2.77
C ARG A 18 -3.81 -11.28 -2.80
N TYR A 19 -3.18 -10.73 -3.84
CA TYR A 19 -1.75 -10.94 -4.08
C TYR A 19 -0.86 -9.74 -3.77
N ILE A 20 -1.36 -8.50 -3.90
CA ILE A 20 -0.57 -7.27 -3.75
C ILE A 20 -1.02 -6.47 -2.52
N CYS A 21 -2.27 -6.00 -2.52
CA CYS A 21 -2.82 -5.14 -1.46
C CYS A 21 -3.42 -5.96 -0.31
N GLN A 22 -2.60 -6.82 0.29
CA GLN A 22 -3.01 -7.67 1.41
C GLN A 22 -3.31 -6.86 2.67
N ALA A 23 -4.34 -7.27 3.43
CA ALA A 23 -4.85 -6.51 4.57
C ALA A 23 -3.82 -6.26 5.71
N ARG A 24 -2.92 -7.21 5.95
CA ARG A 24 -1.94 -7.12 7.07
C ARG A 24 -0.60 -6.51 6.66
N LYS A 25 -0.07 -6.91 5.51
CA LYS A 25 1.23 -6.49 4.99
C LYS A 25 1.13 -6.32 3.47
N PRO A 26 0.62 -5.17 2.98
CA PRO A 26 0.52 -4.93 1.56
C PRO A 26 1.90 -4.79 0.94
N LYS A 27 2.09 -5.39 -0.24
CA LYS A 27 3.32 -5.33 -1.03
C LYS A 27 3.37 -4.05 -1.85
N CYS A 28 3.46 -2.90 -1.17
CA CYS A 28 3.39 -1.59 -1.81
C CYS A 28 4.53 -1.34 -2.82
N GLU A 29 5.68 -2.00 -2.67
CA GLU A 29 6.82 -1.90 -3.60
C GLU A 29 6.52 -2.52 -4.96
N GLU A 30 5.71 -3.58 -4.98
CA GLU A 30 5.27 -4.29 -6.19
C GLU A 30 3.96 -3.68 -6.77
N CYS A 31 3.38 -2.68 -6.09
CA CYS A 31 2.09 -2.11 -6.46
C CYS A 31 2.24 -0.98 -7.49
N GLY A 32 1.72 -1.17 -8.70
CA GLY A 32 1.70 -0.13 -9.73
C GLY A 32 0.86 1.11 -9.40
N LEU A 33 0.01 1.05 -8.38
CA LEU A 33 -0.84 2.17 -7.91
C LEU A 33 -0.23 2.92 -6.72
N LYS A 34 0.98 2.56 -6.31
CA LYS A 34 1.68 3.10 -5.13
C LYS A 34 1.71 4.62 -5.09
N GLU A 35 2.05 5.26 -6.21
CA GLU A 35 2.23 6.72 -6.30
C GLU A 35 0.93 7.51 -6.10
N ILE A 36 -0.22 6.90 -6.38
CA ILE A 36 -1.55 7.51 -6.19
C ILE A 36 -2.29 6.94 -4.98
N CYS A 37 -1.68 6.01 -4.23
CA CYS A 37 -2.32 5.32 -3.12
C CYS A 37 -2.24 6.16 -1.82
N ARG A 38 -3.39 6.63 -1.33
CA ARG A 38 -3.47 7.40 -0.07
C ARG A 38 -2.95 6.62 1.14
N TYR A 39 -3.25 5.32 1.21
CA TYR A 39 -2.79 4.46 2.30
C TYR A 39 -1.26 4.37 2.34
N TYR A 40 -0.62 4.20 1.18
CA TYR A 40 0.84 4.16 1.09
C TYR A 40 1.46 5.50 1.54
N ALA A 41 0.95 6.62 1.03
CA ALA A 41 1.42 7.95 1.38
C ALA A 41 1.33 8.24 2.89
N GLN A 42 0.31 7.71 3.58
CA GLN A 42 0.16 7.84 5.03
C GLN A 42 1.12 6.92 5.80
N ASN A 43 1.23 5.65 5.40
CA ASN A 43 2.11 4.70 6.09
C ASN A 43 3.59 5.03 5.96
N GLN A 44 4.01 5.65 4.85
CA GLN A 44 5.39 6.15 4.73
C GLN A 44 5.74 7.18 5.82
N LYS A 45 4.78 8.05 6.18
CA LYS A 45 4.98 9.02 7.28
C LYS A 45 5.19 8.32 8.61
N GLU A 46 4.41 7.27 8.89
CA GLU A 46 4.59 6.49 10.12
C GLU A 46 5.96 5.80 10.18
N THR A 47 6.43 5.22 9.08
CA THR A 47 7.75 4.58 9.02
C THR A 47 8.87 5.58 9.27
N ILE A 48 8.80 6.76 8.65
CA ILE A 48 9.77 7.85 8.85
C ILE A 48 9.74 8.35 10.30
N GLU A 49 8.56 8.53 10.89
CA GLU A 49 8.41 8.98 12.27
C GLU A 49 8.91 7.95 13.29
N LYS A 50 8.64 6.66 13.05
CA LYS A 50 9.18 5.54 13.87
C LYS A 50 10.71 5.50 13.77
N ALA A 51 11.28 5.68 12.57
CA ALA A 51 12.73 5.74 12.37
C ALA A 51 13.36 6.92 13.13
N ARG A 52 12.74 8.10 13.09
CA ARG A 52 13.18 9.29 13.85
C ARG A 52 13.16 9.05 15.36
N LYS A 53 12.08 8.47 15.89
CA LYS A 53 11.94 8.18 17.33
C LYS A 53 12.96 7.14 17.83
N ASN A 54 13.35 6.18 16.99
CA ASN A 54 14.36 5.19 17.35
C ASN A 54 15.77 5.79 17.47
N HIS A 55 16.11 6.82 16.68
CA HIS A 55 17.42 7.46 16.77
C HIS A 55 17.62 8.22 18.10
N GLY A 56 16.57 8.77 18.69
CA GLY A 56 16.62 9.46 19.99
C GLY A 56 16.72 8.55 21.22
N LYS A 57 16.47 7.24 21.08
CA LYS A 57 16.57 6.27 22.20
C LYS A 57 17.94 5.62 22.33
N ASN A 58 18.76 5.63 21.28
CA ASN A 58 20.08 5.00 21.28
C ASN A 58 21.21 5.96 21.71
N ASN A 59 20.86 7.18 22.09
CA ASN A 59 21.80 8.23 22.50
C ASN A 59 21.52 8.76 23.92
N ALA A 60 20.78 7.96 24.72
CA ALA A 60 20.55 8.15 26.14
C ALA A 60 21.13 6.96 26.92
#